data_AF-A0A934LTM8-F1
#
_entry.id   AF-A0A934LTM8-F1
#
_cell.length_a   1.000
_cell.length_b   1.000
_cell.length_c   1.000
_cell.angle_alpha   90.00
_cell.angle_beta   90.00
_cell.angle_gamma   90.00
#
_symmetry.space_group_name_H-M   'P 1'
#
loop_
_entity.id
_entity.type
_entity.pdbx_description
1 polymer ?
#
loop_
_entity_poly.entity_id
_entity_poly.type
_entity_poly.pdbx_seq_one_letter_code
_entity_poly.pdbx_strand_id
1 'polypeptide(L)'
;MQNTTDFVMSTIRAAHNLTIEFDLTTWRLVNGSRLPDHPETALALVEAHATEIICLPAFAHARQLYAERLAPPDVARVVVGWAAETRNWHLGLLMAARPETGYKTQWCSLAIWPSSAASDFAEPARQAGQSLAQLINRPFFLVPPPSEQRTRLTEETIPLMPTRRLEPAAIELPTPQIELRQPPFEFENTQMLSVPRGYVWQKRAQWIVAAGGRAIGLLVLAGAFLVLGFGTETADLAAVNPGWLPFLGMVVAVLLFGLSLQTFGQFLNVTDVILDTTMQEVRCQNRLLGRVRWRLPFESVEYVLLSHTPAQPQGRKGSDGSMKIALEGWLHLYDGEKFWPVAELGRVEGASMDWTNVRASQKKRGRRPISLTEYDTPAHHAALRTARIIHTEIWLDIR
;
A
#
# COMPACT_ATOMS: atom_id res chain seq x y z
N MET A 1 33.23 -47.98 24.08
CA MET A 1 33.33 -47.54 22.68
C MET A 1 32.17 -46.60 22.41
N GLN A 2 32.39 -45.30 22.54
CA GLN A 2 31.41 -44.28 22.16
C GLN A 2 31.64 -44.01 20.67
N ASN A 3 30.70 -44.46 19.82
CA ASN A 3 30.62 -43.96 18.46
C ASN A 3 30.12 -42.52 18.55
N THR A 4 31.03 -41.56 18.46
CA THR A 4 30.69 -40.16 18.19
C THR A 4 30.17 -40.12 16.76
N THR A 5 28.86 -40.24 16.60
CA THR A 5 28.21 -39.96 15.31
C THR A 5 28.40 -38.48 15.06
N ASP A 6 29.32 -38.12 14.16
CA ASP A 6 29.44 -36.76 13.68
C ASP A 6 28.12 -36.37 13.01
N PHE A 7 27.32 -35.56 13.71
CA PHE A 7 26.07 -35.04 13.17
C PHE A 7 26.40 -34.03 12.09
N VAL A 8 26.16 -34.41 10.83
CA VAL A 8 26.36 -33.52 9.68
C VAL A 8 25.31 -32.42 9.70
N MET A 9 25.72 -31.21 10.08
CA MET A 9 24.87 -30.02 10.06
C MET A 9 24.58 -29.62 8.61
N SER A 10 23.30 -29.58 8.23
CA SER A 10 22.89 -29.17 6.88
C SER A 10 22.80 -27.66 6.79
N THR A 11 23.20 -27.10 5.65
CA THR A 11 23.24 -25.64 5.43
C THR A 11 22.56 -25.25 4.13
N ILE A 12 21.66 -24.25 4.17
CA ILE A 12 20.91 -23.72 3.02
C ILE A 12 21.07 -22.21 2.98
N ARG A 13 21.42 -21.66 1.81
CA ARG A 13 21.53 -20.20 1.61
C ARG A 13 20.18 -19.60 1.22
N ALA A 14 19.90 -18.43 1.76
CA ALA A 14 18.76 -17.57 1.44
C ALA A 14 19.25 -16.17 1.00
N ALA A 15 18.34 -15.30 0.60
CA ALA A 15 18.63 -13.92 0.24
C ALA A 15 19.11 -13.09 1.45
N HIS A 16 19.60 -11.88 1.19
CA HIS A 16 20.08 -10.94 2.21
C HIS A 16 21.20 -11.50 3.11
N ASN A 17 22.09 -12.32 2.52
CA ASN A 17 23.17 -13.01 3.22
C ASN A 17 22.70 -13.90 4.39
N LEU A 18 21.46 -14.40 4.34
CA LEU A 18 20.95 -15.30 5.36
C LEU A 18 21.37 -16.75 5.07
N THR A 19 21.75 -17.46 6.12
CA THR A 19 22.09 -18.87 6.08
C THR A 19 21.21 -19.62 7.08
N ILE A 20 20.56 -20.69 6.62
CA ILE A 20 19.78 -21.59 7.47
C ILE A 20 20.63 -22.81 7.75
N GLU A 21 20.86 -23.10 9.02
CA GLU A 21 21.62 -24.27 9.48
C GLU A 21 20.69 -25.15 10.31
N PHE A 22 20.68 -26.46 10.08
CA PHE A 22 19.83 -27.37 10.87
C PHE A 22 20.39 -28.77 10.99
N ASP A 23 20.06 -29.40 12.11
CA ASP A 23 20.24 -30.80 12.43
C ASP A 23 18.98 -31.37 13.11
N LEU A 24 19.09 -32.50 13.80
CA LEU A 24 17.96 -33.17 14.47
C LEU A 24 17.47 -32.44 15.73
N THR A 25 18.27 -31.55 16.29
CA THR A 25 18.09 -30.92 17.61
C THR A 25 18.01 -29.40 17.55
N THR A 26 18.53 -28.81 16.48
CA THR A 26 18.76 -27.38 16.36
C THR A 26 18.45 -26.91 14.95
N TRP A 27 17.74 -25.79 14.85
CA TRP A 27 17.51 -25.06 13.61
C TRP A 27 17.87 -23.60 13.83
N ARG A 28 18.70 -23.01 12.99
CA ARG A 28 19.24 -21.66 13.16
C ARG A 28 19.17 -20.87 11.87
N LEU A 29 18.74 -19.62 11.99
CA LEU A 29 18.86 -18.60 10.95
C LEU A 29 19.98 -17.65 11.33
N VAL A 30 21.00 -17.56 10.51
CA VAL A 30 22.23 -16.82 10.78
C VAL A 30 22.42 -15.74 9.73
N ASN A 31 22.89 -14.56 10.15
CA ASN A 31 23.27 -13.49 9.24
C ASN A 31 24.76 -13.64 8.85
N GLY A 32 25.02 -13.84 7.57
CA GLY A 32 26.35 -14.06 6.99
C GLY A 32 26.63 -15.50 6.60
N SER A 33 27.68 -15.69 5.79
CA SER A 33 28.28 -17.00 5.53
C SER A 33 29.38 -17.25 6.55
N ARG A 34 29.35 -18.37 7.29
CA ARG A 34 30.49 -18.80 8.11
C ARG A 34 31.77 -18.74 7.25
N LEU A 35 32.78 -17.98 7.69
CA LEU A 35 34.14 -18.22 7.22
C LEU A 35 34.57 -19.57 7.83
N PRO A 36 35.21 -20.47 7.06
CA PRO A 36 35.62 -21.80 7.53
C PRO A 36 36.48 -21.76 8.79
N ASP A 37 37.18 -20.66 9.03
CA ASP A 37 38.20 -20.57 10.07
C ASP A 37 37.65 -20.23 11.45
N HIS A 38 36.47 -19.58 11.58
CA HIS A 38 35.90 -19.14 12.87
C HIS A 38 34.38 -19.44 12.98
N PRO A 39 33.99 -20.69 13.29
CA PRO A 39 32.59 -21.12 13.35
C PRO A 39 31.78 -20.52 14.51
N GLU A 40 32.41 -19.92 15.51
CA GLU A 40 31.74 -19.42 16.72
C GLU A 40 31.22 -17.97 16.62
N THR A 41 31.55 -17.24 15.55
CA THR A 41 31.28 -15.79 15.46
C THR A 41 29.99 -15.39 14.74
N ALA A 42 29.25 -16.34 14.16
CA ALA A 42 28.06 -16.01 13.39
C ALA A 42 26.83 -15.89 14.30
N LEU A 43 26.33 -14.66 14.47
CA LEU A 43 25.19 -14.36 15.33
C LEU A 43 23.90 -14.95 14.74
N ALA A 44 23.26 -15.88 15.46
CA ALA A 44 21.95 -16.41 15.10
C ALA A 44 20.87 -15.34 15.32
N LEU A 45 20.13 -15.02 14.27
CA LEU A 45 18.95 -14.16 14.33
C LEU A 45 17.77 -14.88 14.97
N VAL A 46 17.64 -16.18 14.65
CA VAL A 46 16.63 -17.08 15.20
C VAL A 46 17.30 -18.42 15.46
N GLU A 47 17.05 -18.98 16.63
CA GLU A 47 17.51 -20.31 17.04
C GLU A 47 16.32 -21.08 17.63
N ALA A 48 15.99 -22.21 17.04
CA ALA A 48 14.89 -23.05 17.44
C ALA A 48 15.42 -24.39 17.95
N HIS A 49 14.83 -24.82 19.05
CA HIS A 49 14.95 -26.16 19.62
C HIS A 49 13.54 -26.76 19.77
N ALA A 50 13.47 -28.01 20.20
CA ALA A 50 12.19 -28.70 20.39
C ALA A 50 11.26 -28.00 21.40
N THR A 51 11.80 -27.23 22.35
CA THR A 51 11.05 -26.63 23.46
C THR A 51 10.91 -25.11 23.38
N GLU A 52 11.75 -24.42 22.62
CA GLU A 52 11.73 -22.96 22.52
C GLU A 52 12.28 -22.46 21.18
N ILE A 53 11.84 -21.27 20.79
CA ILE A 53 12.38 -20.51 19.67
C ILE A 53 12.87 -19.18 20.24
N ILE A 54 14.18 -18.95 20.15
CA ILE A 54 14.88 -17.77 20.61
C ILE A 54 15.12 -16.86 19.41
N CYS A 55 14.65 -15.61 19.51
CA CYS A 55 14.85 -14.58 18.52
C CYS A 55 15.76 -13.49 19.08
N LEU A 56 16.69 -13.00 18.26
CA LEU A 56 17.49 -11.83 18.60
C LEU A 56 16.55 -10.62 18.82
N PRO A 57 16.78 -9.76 19.84
CA PRO A 57 15.88 -8.64 20.15
C PRO A 57 15.56 -7.73 18.95
N ALA A 58 16.58 -7.40 18.16
CA ALA A 58 16.42 -6.58 16.96
C ALA A 58 15.55 -7.28 15.89
N PHE A 59 15.67 -8.59 15.75
CA PHE A 59 14.84 -9.38 14.84
C PHE A 59 13.40 -9.45 15.33
N ALA A 60 13.19 -9.73 16.62
CA ALA A 60 11.88 -9.78 17.25
C ALA A 60 11.13 -8.45 17.13
N HIS A 61 11.80 -7.34 17.42
CA HIS A 61 11.25 -5.99 17.30
C HIS A 61 10.87 -5.65 15.85
N ALA A 62 11.77 -5.92 14.88
CA ALA A 62 11.52 -5.65 13.47
C ALA A 62 10.31 -6.43 12.92
N ARG A 63 9.99 -7.60 13.50
CA ARG A 63 8.83 -8.42 13.12
C ARG A 63 7.64 -8.30 14.05
N GLN A 64 7.68 -7.33 14.98
CA GLN A 64 6.63 -7.08 15.98
C GLN A 64 6.23 -8.36 16.72
N LEU A 65 7.20 -9.20 17.07
CA LEU A 65 6.97 -10.35 17.93
C LEU A 65 6.71 -9.88 19.35
N TYR A 66 5.73 -10.47 20.02
CA TYR A 66 5.36 -10.10 21.39
C TYR A 66 6.41 -10.55 22.43
N ALA A 67 7.33 -11.45 22.06
CA ALA A 67 8.40 -11.95 22.91
C ALA A 67 9.63 -12.34 22.10
N GLU A 68 10.80 -12.21 22.71
CA GLU A 68 12.08 -12.70 22.18
C GLU A 68 12.21 -14.23 22.29
N ARG A 69 11.42 -14.84 23.17
CA ARG A 69 11.32 -16.30 23.33
C ARG A 69 9.89 -16.73 23.07
N LEU A 70 9.70 -17.56 22.06
CA LEU A 70 8.42 -18.14 21.71
C LEU A 70 8.41 -19.61 22.11
N ALA A 71 7.32 -20.05 22.75
CA ALA A 71 7.11 -21.47 22.93
C ALA A 71 6.58 -22.06 21.62
N PRO A 72 6.89 -23.32 21.27
CA PRO A 72 6.31 -23.96 20.10
C PRO A 72 4.78 -23.85 19.99
N PRO A 73 3.98 -23.92 21.08
CA PRO A 73 2.53 -23.66 21.04
C PRO A 73 2.09 -22.31 20.50
N ASP A 74 2.98 -21.32 20.51
CA ASP A 74 2.71 -19.99 19.99
C ASP A 74 2.81 -19.91 18.47
N VAL A 75 3.31 -20.97 17.84
CA VAL A 75 3.37 -21.13 16.39
C VAL A 75 2.22 -22.05 15.97
N ALA A 76 1.28 -21.51 15.20
CA ALA A 76 0.18 -22.31 14.65
C ALA A 76 0.67 -23.28 13.58
N ARG A 77 1.60 -22.84 12.71
CA ARG A 77 2.23 -23.64 11.65
C ARG A 77 3.45 -22.95 11.07
N VAL A 78 4.33 -23.74 10.46
CA VAL A 78 5.43 -23.27 9.61
C VAL A 78 4.93 -23.26 8.16
N VAL A 79 5.14 -22.15 7.45
CA VAL A 79 4.70 -22.01 6.05
C VAL A 79 5.89 -21.70 5.15
N VAL A 80 5.94 -22.42 4.03
CA VAL A 80 6.78 -22.07 2.89
C VAL A 80 5.86 -21.75 1.72
N GLY A 81 5.97 -20.55 1.15
CA GLY A 81 5.08 -20.10 0.09
C GLY A 81 5.77 -19.38 -1.04
N TRP A 82 5.30 -19.62 -2.26
CA TRP A 82 5.68 -18.85 -3.44
C TRP A 82 4.88 -17.54 -3.52
N ALA A 83 5.57 -16.40 -3.55
CA ALA A 83 4.97 -15.11 -3.81
C ALA A 83 5.06 -14.80 -5.33
N ALA A 84 3.93 -14.77 -6.01
CA ALA A 84 3.87 -14.61 -7.47
C ALA A 84 4.29 -13.20 -7.91
N GLU A 85 4.02 -12.20 -7.07
CA GLU A 85 4.28 -10.78 -7.29
C GLU A 85 5.78 -10.50 -7.34
N THR A 86 6.54 -11.13 -6.44
CA THR A 86 7.97 -10.93 -6.26
C THR A 86 8.82 -12.09 -6.78
N ARG A 87 8.19 -13.14 -7.30
CA ARG A 87 8.81 -14.34 -7.89
C ARG A 87 9.86 -14.99 -6.99
N ASN A 88 9.54 -15.13 -5.71
CA ASN A 88 10.45 -15.70 -4.71
C ASN A 88 9.71 -16.60 -3.72
N TRP A 89 10.47 -17.51 -3.11
CA TRP A 89 10.01 -18.34 -2.00
C TRP A 89 10.20 -17.60 -0.67
N HIS A 90 9.21 -17.73 0.21
CA HIS A 90 9.21 -17.21 1.57
C HIS A 90 9.05 -18.34 2.56
N LEU A 91 9.87 -18.37 3.60
CA LEU A 91 9.71 -19.20 4.79
C LEU A 91 9.28 -18.30 5.95
N GLY A 92 8.28 -18.70 6.71
CA GLY A 92 7.87 -17.97 7.91
C GLY A 92 6.99 -18.78 8.86
N LEU A 93 6.72 -18.19 10.01
CA LEU A 93 5.88 -18.71 11.07
C LEU A 93 4.53 -18.01 11.03
N LEU A 94 3.45 -18.78 11.07
CA LEU A 94 2.13 -18.25 11.36
C LEU A 94 1.90 -18.37 12.87
N MET A 95 1.79 -17.23 13.55
CA MET A 95 1.60 -17.18 15.00
C MET A 95 0.18 -17.60 15.38
N ALA A 96 0.03 -18.36 16.46
CA ALA A 96 -1.26 -18.74 17.01
C ALA A 96 -1.98 -17.52 17.56
N ALA A 97 -3.29 -17.41 17.28
CA ALA A 97 -4.12 -16.37 17.87
C ALA A 97 -4.22 -16.59 19.38
N ARG A 98 -4.01 -15.53 20.17
CA ARG A 98 -4.15 -15.56 21.63
C ARG A 98 -5.38 -14.73 22.02
N PRO A 99 -6.56 -15.36 22.15
CA PRO A 99 -7.82 -14.63 22.35
C PRO A 99 -7.82 -13.78 23.62
N GLU A 100 -7.11 -14.21 24.66
CA GLU A 100 -7.02 -13.50 25.95
C GLU A 100 -6.29 -12.16 25.85
N THR A 101 -5.36 -12.05 24.90
CA THR A 101 -4.55 -10.85 24.66
C THR A 101 -5.06 -10.01 23.48
N GLY A 102 -6.09 -10.47 22.76
CA GLY A 102 -6.62 -9.82 21.56
C GLY A 102 -5.70 -9.89 20.33
N TYR A 103 -4.57 -10.58 20.40
CA TYR A 103 -3.66 -10.75 19.26
C TYR A 103 -4.28 -11.63 18.18
N LYS A 104 -4.43 -11.04 16.99
CA LYS A 104 -4.84 -11.73 15.76
C LYS A 104 -3.68 -12.60 15.25
N THR A 105 -4.02 -13.58 14.42
CA THR A 105 -3.03 -14.38 13.68
C THR A 105 -2.06 -13.45 12.94
N GLN A 106 -0.76 -13.58 13.20
CA GLN A 106 0.29 -12.73 12.65
C GLN A 106 1.26 -13.58 11.85
N TRP A 107 1.71 -13.05 10.71
CA TRP A 107 2.76 -13.65 9.90
C TRP A 107 4.13 -13.13 10.32
N CYS A 108 5.06 -14.02 10.64
CA CYS A 108 6.46 -13.70 10.90
C CYS A 108 7.34 -14.37 9.85
N SER A 109 7.75 -13.63 8.82
CA SER A 109 8.71 -14.15 7.84
C SER A 109 10.08 -14.43 8.51
N LEU A 110 10.78 -15.46 8.06
CA LEU A 110 12.10 -15.85 8.56
C LEU A 110 13.15 -15.66 7.47
N ALA A 111 12.91 -16.24 6.30
CA ALA A 111 13.85 -16.23 5.19
C ALA A 111 13.12 -16.07 3.86
N ILE A 112 13.82 -15.48 2.89
CA ILE A 112 13.34 -15.25 1.53
C ILE A 112 14.44 -15.75 0.58
N TRP A 113 14.10 -16.40 -0.52
CA TRP A 113 15.07 -16.76 -1.56
C TRP A 113 15.13 -15.69 -2.66
N PRO A 114 16.25 -15.57 -3.39
CA PRO A 114 16.36 -14.63 -4.51
C PRO A 114 15.24 -14.83 -5.54
N SER A 115 14.86 -13.76 -6.23
CA SER A 115 13.90 -13.85 -7.33
C SER A 115 14.48 -14.74 -8.43
N SER A 116 13.82 -15.85 -8.74
CA SER A 116 14.30 -16.88 -9.68
C SER A 116 13.14 -17.60 -10.35
N ALA A 117 13.42 -18.65 -11.14
CA ALA A 117 12.34 -19.55 -11.54
C ALA A 117 11.83 -20.31 -10.30
N ALA A 118 10.54 -20.66 -10.30
CA ALA A 118 9.90 -21.26 -9.13
C ALA A 118 10.54 -22.61 -8.73
N SER A 119 11.14 -23.32 -9.68
CA SER A 119 11.88 -24.57 -9.45
C SER A 119 13.17 -24.40 -8.65
N ASP A 120 13.85 -23.26 -8.77
CA ASP A 120 15.28 -23.16 -8.43
C ASP A 120 15.52 -23.27 -6.91
N PHE A 121 14.59 -22.77 -6.11
CA PHE A 121 14.67 -22.78 -4.65
C PHE A 121 13.51 -23.51 -3.97
N ALA A 122 12.64 -24.19 -4.73
CA ALA A 122 11.50 -24.91 -4.17
C ALA A 122 11.96 -25.98 -3.16
N GLU A 123 12.95 -26.79 -3.53
CA GLU A 123 13.42 -27.89 -2.70
C GLU A 123 14.18 -27.41 -1.46
N PRO A 124 15.16 -26.48 -1.56
CA PRO A 124 15.81 -25.91 -0.38
C PRO A 124 14.84 -25.22 0.57
N ALA A 125 13.87 -24.44 0.05
CA ALA A 125 12.88 -23.77 0.87
C ALA A 125 11.97 -24.77 1.60
N ARG A 126 11.52 -25.81 0.88
CA ARG A 126 10.72 -26.92 1.45
C ARG A 126 11.49 -27.65 2.53
N GLN A 127 12.74 -28.02 2.28
CA GLN A 127 13.60 -28.73 3.24
C GLN A 127 13.81 -27.90 4.51
N ALA A 128 14.13 -26.61 4.37
CA ALA A 128 14.31 -25.69 5.51
C ALA A 128 13.05 -25.53 6.36
N GLY A 129 11.88 -25.43 5.73
CA GLY A 129 10.61 -25.33 6.44
C GLY A 129 10.16 -26.64 7.09
N GLN A 130 10.39 -27.77 6.42
CA GLN A 130 10.06 -29.10 6.95
C GLN A 130 10.91 -29.45 8.17
N SER A 131 12.22 -29.17 8.14
CA SER A 131 13.10 -29.44 9.28
C SER A 131 12.71 -28.60 10.50
N LEU A 132 12.40 -27.31 10.31
CA LEU A 132 11.91 -26.45 11.39
C LEU A 132 10.59 -26.98 11.97
N ALA A 133 9.62 -27.30 11.11
CA ALA A 133 8.31 -27.80 11.52
C ALA A 133 8.39 -29.11 12.31
N GLN A 134 9.26 -30.04 11.87
CA GLN A 134 9.53 -31.29 12.57
C GLN A 134 10.18 -31.03 13.93
N LEU A 135 11.18 -30.15 13.99
CA LEU A 135 11.90 -29.84 15.23
C LEU A 135 10.97 -29.28 16.31
N ILE A 136 10.11 -28.33 15.98
CA ILE A 136 9.20 -27.69 16.95
C ILE A 136 7.85 -28.43 17.09
N ASN A 137 7.70 -29.58 16.42
CA ASN A 137 6.48 -30.38 16.38
C ASN A 137 5.23 -29.56 15.99
N ARG A 138 5.28 -28.86 14.86
CA ARG A 138 4.17 -28.06 14.31
C ARG A 138 3.83 -28.43 12.87
N PRO A 139 2.58 -28.18 12.44
CA PRO A 139 2.18 -28.42 11.06
C PRO A 139 3.07 -27.65 10.07
N PHE A 140 3.46 -28.32 8.98
CA PHE A 140 4.12 -27.71 7.83
C PHE A 140 3.11 -27.50 6.71
N PHE A 141 3.11 -26.30 6.11
CA PHE A 141 2.24 -25.97 4.97
C PHE A 141 3.06 -25.41 3.81
N LEU A 142 2.94 -26.03 2.64
CA LEU A 142 3.60 -25.61 1.41
C LEU A 142 2.56 -24.98 0.47
N VAL A 143 2.77 -23.72 0.10
CA VAL A 143 1.96 -23.01 -0.91
C VAL A 143 2.74 -23.01 -2.23
N PRO A 144 2.37 -23.86 -3.20
CA PRO A 144 3.09 -23.97 -4.45
C PRO A 144 2.80 -22.78 -5.39
N PRO A 145 3.60 -22.59 -6.44
CA PRO A 145 3.32 -21.60 -7.49
C PRO A 145 1.96 -21.87 -8.18
N PRO A 146 1.26 -20.84 -8.67
CA PRO A 146 -0.05 -20.98 -9.30
C PRO A 146 -0.12 -21.97 -10.47
N SER A 147 0.99 -22.23 -11.16
CA SER A 147 1.08 -23.20 -12.27
C SER A 147 1.02 -24.66 -11.81
N GLU A 148 1.42 -24.98 -10.58
CA GLU A 148 1.42 -26.36 -10.05
C GLU A 148 0.11 -26.73 -9.33
N GLN A 149 -0.65 -25.73 -8.87
CA GLN A 149 -1.94 -25.92 -8.22
C GLN A 149 -3.01 -26.50 -9.16
N ARG A 150 -2.90 -26.25 -10.48
CA ARG A 150 -3.79 -26.86 -11.49
C ARG A 150 -3.55 -28.35 -11.69
N THR A 151 -2.35 -28.86 -11.38
CA THR A 151 -2.00 -30.26 -11.70
C THR A 151 -2.37 -31.22 -10.57
N ARG A 152 -2.32 -30.79 -9.29
CA ARG A 152 -2.57 -31.69 -8.14
C ARG A 152 -4.05 -31.98 -7.83
N LEU A 153 -5.00 -31.25 -8.41
CA LEU A 153 -6.43 -31.53 -8.20
C LEU A 153 -6.96 -32.68 -9.09
N THR A 154 -6.10 -33.33 -9.88
CA THR A 154 -6.52 -34.33 -10.89
C THR A 154 -6.03 -35.75 -10.58
N GLU A 155 -5.25 -35.97 -9.52
CA GLU A 155 -4.64 -37.27 -9.22
C GLU A 155 -5.08 -37.83 -7.86
N GLU A 156 -6.37 -38.14 -7.71
CA GLU A 156 -6.82 -39.21 -6.80
C GLU A 156 -8.31 -39.52 -7.01
N THR A 157 -8.64 -40.25 -8.08
CA THR A 157 -9.86 -41.07 -8.07
C THR A 157 -9.69 -42.31 -8.95
N ILE A 158 -9.98 -43.44 -8.33
CA ILE A 158 -9.91 -44.84 -8.74
C ILE A 158 -10.59 -45.09 -10.11
N PRO A 159 -10.09 -46.01 -10.96
CA PRO A 159 -10.65 -46.25 -12.28
C PRO A 159 -11.95 -47.06 -12.21
N LEU A 160 -13.06 -46.46 -12.65
CA LEU A 160 -14.27 -47.17 -13.07
C LEU A 160 -14.73 -46.64 -14.42
N MET A 161 -15.15 -47.60 -15.25
CA MET A 161 -15.37 -47.55 -16.70
C MET A 161 -16.30 -46.44 -17.21
N PRO A 162 -16.16 -46.06 -18.50
CA PRO A 162 -16.63 -44.79 -19.03
C PRO A 162 -18.13 -44.84 -19.37
N THR A 163 -18.91 -43.95 -18.77
CA THR A 163 -20.16 -43.49 -19.39
C THR A 163 -19.95 -42.03 -19.77
N ARG A 164 -19.73 -41.84 -21.08
CA ARG A 164 -19.51 -40.56 -21.76
C ARG A 164 -20.68 -39.61 -21.52
N ARG A 165 -20.58 -38.77 -20.49
CA ARG A 165 -21.39 -37.54 -20.38
C ARG A 165 -20.49 -36.41 -20.85
N LEU A 166 -20.77 -35.89 -22.04
CA LEU A 166 -20.17 -34.64 -22.51
C LEU A 166 -20.63 -33.53 -21.57
N GLU A 167 -19.80 -33.20 -20.60
CA GLU A 167 -19.86 -31.94 -19.88
C GLU A 167 -19.41 -30.84 -20.86
N PRO A 168 -20.18 -29.76 -21.07
CA PRO A 168 -19.76 -28.69 -21.94
C PRO A 168 -18.49 -28.08 -21.36
N ALA A 169 -17.41 -28.06 -22.14
CA ALA A 169 -16.22 -27.31 -21.81
C ALA A 169 -16.63 -25.88 -21.49
N ALA A 170 -16.48 -25.46 -20.24
CA ALA A 170 -16.60 -24.06 -19.86
C ALA A 170 -15.52 -23.31 -20.63
N ILE A 171 -15.95 -22.62 -21.68
CA ILE A 171 -15.10 -21.68 -22.42
C ILE A 171 -14.73 -20.61 -21.39
N GLU A 172 -13.52 -20.68 -20.82
CA GLU A 172 -12.93 -19.59 -20.05
C GLU A 172 -12.82 -18.41 -21.02
N LEU A 173 -13.84 -17.53 -21.00
CA LEU A 173 -13.81 -16.29 -21.75
C LEU A 173 -12.58 -15.50 -21.30
N PRO A 174 -11.72 -15.05 -22.24
CA PRO A 174 -10.51 -14.32 -21.91
C PRO A 174 -10.88 -13.10 -21.07
N THR A 175 -10.46 -13.07 -19.81
CA THR A 175 -10.71 -11.93 -18.94
C THR A 175 -9.96 -10.74 -19.55
N PRO A 176 -10.65 -9.62 -19.86
CA PRO A 176 -10.02 -8.48 -20.50
C PRO A 176 -8.92 -7.92 -19.59
N GLN A 177 -7.67 -8.04 -20.03
CA GLN A 177 -6.52 -7.45 -19.34
C GLN A 177 -6.48 -5.96 -19.66
N ILE A 178 -6.89 -5.13 -18.71
CA ILE A 178 -6.79 -3.67 -18.84
C ILE A 178 -5.35 -3.27 -18.54
N GLU A 179 -4.65 -2.74 -19.55
CA GLU A 179 -3.29 -2.23 -19.38
C GLU A 179 -3.27 -1.03 -18.42
N LEU A 180 -2.28 -1.01 -17.53
CA LEU A 180 -2.11 0.09 -16.58
C LEU A 180 -1.65 1.34 -17.32
N ARG A 181 -2.46 2.41 -17.25
CA ARG A 181 -2.13 3.70 -17.88
C ARG A 181 -0.85 4.29 -17.25
N GLN A 182 -0.10 5.02 -18.06
CA GLN A 182 1.09 5.75 -17.59
C GLN A 182 0.74 7.21 -17.29
N PRO A 183 1.42 7.86 -16.33
CA PRO A 183 1.26 9.28 -16.10
C PRO A 183 1.66 10.10 -17.35
N PRO A 184 1.13 11.32 -17.53
CA PRO A 184 0.47 12.15 -16.51
C PRO A 184 -0.97 11.72 -16.19
N PHE A 185 -1.31 11.76 -14.90
CA PHE A 185 -2.69 11.68 -14.45
C PHE A 185 -3.16 13.06 -14.02
N GLU A 186 -4.12 13.62 -14.74
CA GLU A 186 -4.69 14.93 -14.44
C GLU A 186 -6.02 14.77 -13.73
N PHE A 187 -6.16 15.49 -12.62
CA PHE A 187 -7.38 15.60 -11.84
C PHE A 187 -7.78 17.06 -11.73
N GLU A 188 -8.85 17.37 -11.00
CA GLU A 188 -9.37 18.74 -10.90
C GLU A 188 -8.29 19.71 -10.41
N ASN A 189 -7.75 19.46 -9.22
CA ASN A 189 -6.80 20.35 -8.55
C ASN A 189 -5.40 19.74 -8.41
N THR A 190 -5.26 18.44 -8.64
CA THR A 190 -4.03 17.68 -8.41
C THR A 190 -3.61 16.96 -9.69
N GLN A 191 -2.33 16.66 -9.85
CA GLN A 191 -1.83 15.84 -10.95
C GLN A 191 -0.66 14.98 -10.48
N MET A 192 -0.50 13.81 -11.10
CA MET A 192 0.66 12.96 -10.93
C MET A 192 1.54 13.07 -12.18
N LEU A 193 2.79 13.49 -12.01
CA LEU A 193 3.78 13.59 -13.08
C LEU A 193 4.95 12.62 -12.87
N SER A 194 5.53 12.16 -13.97
CA SER A 194 6.80 11.43 -13.97
C SER A 194 7.95 12.42 -13.91
N VAL A 195 8.91 12.21 -13.01
CA VAL A 195 10.13 13.01 -12.86
C VAL A 195 11.36 12.09 -12.88
N PRO A 196 12.58 12.57 -13.17
CA PRO A 196 13.75 11.69 -13.31
C PRO A 196 14.05 10.79 -12.10
N ARG A 197 13.63 11.19 -10.89
CA ARG A 197 13.84 10.45 -9.64
C ARG A 197 12.59 9.73 -9.12
N GLY A 198 11.54 9.59 -9.94
CA GLY A 198 10.31 8.92 -9.56
C GLY A 198 9.07 9.69 -9.99
N TYR A 199 8.17 9.98 -9.06
CA TYR A 199 6.88 10.59 -9.37
C TYR A 199 6.53 11.69 -8.38
N VAL A 200 5.77 12.69 -8.83
CA VAL A 200 5.31 13.78 -7.97
C VAL A 200 3.80 13.98 -8.10
N TRP A 201 3.13 14.00 -6.95
CA TRP A 201 1.80 14.51 -6.79
C TRP A 201 1.88 15.99 -6.44
N GLN A 202 1.34 16.84 -7.30
CA GLN A 202 1.39 18.28 -7.11
C GLN A 202 0.07 18.95 -7.49
N LYS A 203 -0.19 20.13 -6.94
CA LYS A 203 -1.32 20.96 -7.38
C LYS A 203 -1.09 21.48 -8.81
N ARG A 204 -2.17 21.54 -9.60
CA ARG A 204 -2.12 22.04 -11.00
C ARG A 204 -1.84 23.54 -11.02
N ALA A 205 -1.10 23.98 -12.04
CA ALA A 205 -0.76 25.40 -12.20
C ALA A 205 -2.01 26.29 -12.31
N GLN A 206 -3.08 25.80 -12.96
CA GLN A 206 -4.36 26.51 -13.06
C GLN A 206 -4.98 26.79 -11.70
N TRP A 207 -4.92 25.82 -10.77
CA TRP A 207 -5.40 26.02 -9.40
C TRP A 207 -4.57 27.08 -8.66
N ILE A 208 -3.24 27.06 -8.82
CA ILE A 208 -2.32 28.03 -8.22
C ILE A 208 -2.62 29.44 -8.73
N VAL A 209 -2.79 29.60 -10.04
CA VAL A 209 -3.13 30.88 -10.67
C VAL A 209 -4.52 31.36 -10.24
N ALA A 210 -5.53 30.47 -10.22
CA ALA A 210 -6.88 30.82 -9.79
C ALA A 210 -6.94 31.21 -8.30
N ALA A 211 -6.22 30.49 -7.43
CA ALA A 211 -6.12 30.80 -6.01
C ALA A 211 -5.41 32.14 -5.78
N GLY A 212 -4.28 32.37 -6.44
CA GLY A 212 -3.55 33.65 -6.38
C GLY A 212 -4.38 34.82 -6.90
N GLY A 213 -5.03 34.65 -8.06
CA GLY A 213 -5.91 35.65 -8.65
C GLY A 213 -7.10 35.99 -7.75
N ARG A 214 -7.72 34.98 -7.10
CA ARG A 214 -8.79 35.19 -6.12
C ARG A 214 -8.30 35.96 -4.89
N ALA A 215 -7.14 35.60 -4.34
CA ALA A 215 -6.57 36.29 -3.18
C ALA A 215 -6.28 37.77 -3.49
N ILE A 216 -5.67 38.05 -4.65
CA ILE A 216 -5.38 39.42 -5.12
C ILE A 216 -6.69 40.18 -5.38
N GLY A 217 -7.66 39.56 -6.04
CA GLY A 217 -8.96 40.19 -6.32
C GLY A 217 -9.71 40.58 -5.05
N LEU A 218 -9.72 39.71 -4.04
CA LEU A 218 -10.30 40.01 -2.72
C LEU A 218 -9.56 41.17 -2.02
N LEU A 219 -8.23 41.22 -2.14
CA LEU A 219 -7.42 42.29 -1.55
C LEU A 219 -7.66 43.65 -2.22
N VAL A 220 -7.75 43.68 -3.55
CA VAL A 220 -8.10 44.89 -4.32
C VAL A 220 -9.49 45.38 -3.94
N LEU A 221 -10.47 44.47 -3.84
CA LEU A 221 -11.83 44.82 -3.45
C LEU A 221 -11.88 45.37 -2.02
N ALA A 222 -11.15 44.74 -1.08
CA ALA A 222 -10.99 45.27 0.28
C ALA A 222 -10.41 46.69 0.28
N GLY A 223 -9.34 46.93 -0.48
CA GLY A 223 -8.75 48.26 -0.64
C GLY A 223 -9.73 49.29 -1.20
N ALA A 224 -10.54 48.92 -2.22
CA ALA A 224 -11.56 49.79 -2.78
C ALA A 224 -12.63 50.17 -1.74
N PHE A 225 -13.13 49.20 -0.96
CA PHE A 225 -14.09 49.48 0.11
C PHE A 225 -13.50 50.34 1.24
N LEU A 226 -12.22 50.19 1.58
CA LEU A 226 -11.54 51.08 2.52
C LEU A 226 -11.43 52.51 1.99
N VAL A 227 -11.00 52.67 0.74
CA VAL A 227 -10.87 54.00 0.12
C VAL A 227 -12.23 54.68 0.00
N LEU A 228 -13.27 53.94 -0.41
CA LEU A 228 -14.64 54.47 -0.48
C LEU A 228 -15.19 54.83 0.90
N GLY A 229 -15.03 53.93 1.89
CA GLY A 229 -15.49 54.18 3.26
C GLY A 229 -14.81 55.39 3.89
N PHE A 230 -13.48 55.43 3.84
CA PHE A 230 -12.70 56.51 4.45
C PHE A 230 -12.83 57.83 3.67
N GLY A 231 -12.82 57.76 2.33
CA GLY A 231 -12.97 58.93 1.46
C GLY A 231 -14.31 59.62 1.65
N THR A 232 -15.39 58.86 1.86
CA THR A 232 -16.73 59.42 2.15
C THR A 232 -16.72 60.24 3.43
N GLU A 233 -16.04 59.77 4.49
CA GLU A 233 -15.96 60.47 5.78
C GLU A 233 -15.05 61.70 5.73
N THR A 234 -13.91 61.62 5.03
CA THR A 234 -12.91 62.70 5.07
C THR A 234 -13.11 63.81 4.06
N ALA A 235 -13.71 63.51 2.91
CA ALA A 235 -13.65 64.41 1.76
C ALA A 235 -14.98 65.13 1.46
N ASP A 236 -16.02 64.90 2.26
CA ASP A 236 -17.36 65.49 2.10
C ASP A 236 -17.91 65.32 0.66
N LEU A 237 -17.45 64.26 -0.03
CA LEU A 237 -17.63 64.07 -1.48
C LEU A 237 -19.07 63.71 -1.86
N ALA A 238 -19.87 63.23 -0.90
CA ALA A 238 -21.32 63.04 -1.03
C ALA A 238 -21.94 62.78 0.35
N ALA A 239 -23.07 63.43 0.64
CA ALA A 239 -23.88 63.08 1.81
C ALA A 239 -24.52 61.69 1.59
N VAL A 240 -23.96 60.66 2.22
CA VAL A 240 -24.48 59.29 2.13
C VAL A 240 -25.57 59.11 3.18
N ASN A 241 -26.81 58.89 2.71
CA ASN A 241 -27.95 58.57 3.56
C ASN A 241 -28.40 57.12 3.27
N PRO A 242 -28.39 56.21 4.26
CA PRO A 242 -28.09 56.43 5.67
C PRO A 242 -26.58 56.51 6.00
N GLY A 243 -26.24 57.35 6.99
CA GLY A 243 -24.86 57.63 7.39
C GLY A 243 -24.08 56.45 7.99
N TRP A 244 -24.71 55.29 8.20
CA TRP A 244 -24.01 54.08 8.63
C TRP A 244 -23.39 53.28 7.47
N LEU A 245 -23.74 53.59 6.21
CA LEU A 245 -23.25 52.88 5.02
C LEU A 245 -21.71 52.86 4.90
N PRO A 246 -20.97 53.96 5.14
CA PRO A 246 -19.50 53.93 5.09
C PRO A 246 -18.90 52.94 6.09
N PHE A 247 -19.47 52.84 7.29
CA PHE A 247 -19.07 51.86 8.31
C PHE A 247 -19.33 50.43 7.86
N LEU A 248 -20.47 50.14 7.22
CA LEU A 248 -20.72 48.83 6.64
C LEU A 248 -19.66 48.50 5.56
N GLY A 249 -19.30 49.48 4.71
CA GLY A 249 -18.24 49.33 3.72
C GLY A 249 -16.89 48.94 4.35
N MET A 250 -16.50 49.59 5.45
CA MET A 250 -15.29 49.24 6.19
C MET A 250 -15.34 47.82 6.79
N VAL A 251 -16.49 47.41 7.35
CA VAL A 251 -16.66 46.04 7.87
C VAL A 251 -16.51 45.01 6.74
N VAL A 252 -17.13 45.25 5.58
CA VAL A 252 -16.98 44.40 4.40
C VAL A 252 -15.52 44.34 3.96
N ALA A 253 -14.80 45.46 3.98
CA ALA A 253 -13.38 45.48 3.63
C ALA A 253 -12.53 44.60 4.57
N VAL A 254 -12.76 44.69 5.88
CA VAL A 254 -12.04 43.86 6.87
C VAL A 254 -12.32 42.38 6.64
N LEU A 255 -13.57 42.00 6.36
CA LEU A 255 -13.94 40.62 6.03
C LEU A 255 -13.25 40.14 4.75
N LEU A 256 -13.27 40.94 3.68
CA LEU A 256 -12.60 40.62 2.42
C LEU A 256 -11.09 40.47 2.60
N PHE A 257 -10.47 41.34 3.41
CA PHE A 257 -9.06 41.26 3.75
C PHE A 257 -8.75 39.97 4.53
N GLY A 258 -9.57 39.61 5.52
CA GLY A 258 -9.45 38.34 6.25
C GLY A 258 -9.55 37.11 5.34
N LEU A 259 -10.50 37.10 4.40
CA LEU A 259 -10.65 36.03 3.40
C LEU A 259 -9.46 35.98 2.43
N SER A 260 -8.91 37.13 2.05
CA SER A 260 -7.69 37.21 1.22
C SER A 260 -6.50 36.60 1.95
N LEU A 261 -6.28 36.95 3.23
CA LEU A 261 -5.23 36.36 4.07
C LEU A 261 -5.41 34.85 4.24
N GLN A 262 -6.64 34.38 4.46
CA GLN A 262 -6.92 32.95 4.55
C GLN A 262 -6.58 32.22 3.25
N THR A 263 -6.99 32.78 2.10
CA THR A 263 -6.69 32.22 0.77
C THR A 263 -5.19 32.21 0.50
N PHE A 264 -4.49 33.29 0.87
CA PHE A 264 -3.04 33.39 0.76
C PHE A 264 -2.33 32.38 1.69
N GLY A 265 -2.85 32.17 2.90
CA GLY A 265 -2.37 31.14 3.81
C GLY A 265 -2.52 29.72 3.25
N GLN A 266 -3.63 29.42 2.56
CA GLN A 266 -3.80 28.14 1.86
C GLN A 266 -2.78 27.98 0.73
N PHE A 267 -2.52 29.06 -0.01
CA PHE A 267 -1.50 29.10 -1.07
C PHE A 267 -0.08 28.87 -0.54
N LEU A 268 0.28 29.50 0.58
CA LEU A 268 1.58 29.29 1.23
C LEU A 268 1.76 27.87 1.76
N ASN A 269 0.66 27.18 2.06
CA ASN A 269 0.67 25.81 2.56
C ASN A 269 0.51 24.74 1.46
N VAL A 270 0.71 25.10 0.20
CA VAL A 270 0.71 24.12 -0.91
C VAL A 270 1.87 23.15 -0.74
N THR A 271 1.52 21.86 -0.72
CA THR A 271 2.46 20.77 -0.59
C THR A 271 2.48 19.88 -1.82
N ASP A 272 3.67 19.41 -2.17
CA ASP A 272 3.88 18.36 -3.16
C ASP A 272 4.28 17.07 -2.43
N VAL A 273 3.76 15.93 -2.88
CA VAL A 273 4.14 14.60 -2.38
C VAL A 273 4.97 13.91 -3.44
N ILE A 274 6.25 13.69 -3.13
CA ILE A 274 7.24 13.10 -4.02
C ILE A 274 7.45 11.65 -3.63
N LEU A 275 7.32 10.76 -4.60
CA LEU A 275 7.71 9.36 -4.51
C LEU A 275 9.11 9.24 -5.13
N ASP A 276 10.12 9.22 -4.28
CA ASP A 276 11.52 9.16 -4.69
C ASP A 276 11.95 7.70 -4.83
N THR A 277 12.05 7.21 -6.06
CA THR A 277 12.39 5.80 -6.34
C THR A 277 13.87 5.51 -6.11
N THR A 278 14.72 6.53 -6.12
CA THR A 278 16.17 6.37 -5.88
C THR A 278 16.44 6.22 -4.39
N MET A 279 15.80 7.05 -3.57
CA MET A 279 15.95 7.01 -2.10
C MET A 279 14.96 6.05 -1.42
N GLN A 280 14.02 5.48 -2.19
CA GLN A 280 12.92 4.63 -1.69
C GLN A 280 12.16 5.26 -0.52
N GLU A 281 11.82 6.55 -0.67
CA GLU A 281 11.02 7.30 0.32
C GLU A 281 9.88 8.07 -0.35
N VAL A 282 8.78 8.22 0.39
CA VAL A 282 7.72 9.18 0.10
C VAL A 282 7.95 10.40 0.99
N ARG A 283 8.07 11.58 0.40
CA ARG A 283 8.21 12.83 1.16
C ARG A 283 7.15 13.84 0.75
N CYS A 284 6.58 14.51 1.74
CA CYS A 284 5.74 15.67 1.52
C CYS A 284 6.53 16.93 1.83
N GLN A 285 6.65 17.81 0.84
CA GLN A 285 7.37 19.07 0.97
C GLN A 285 6.49 20.25 0.59
N ASN A 286 6.67 21.36 1.30
CA ASN A 286 6.07 22.63 0.90
C ASN A 286 6.68 23.07 -0.43
N ARG A 287 5.85 23.39 -1.41
CA ARG A 287 6.29 23.72 -2.77
C ARG A 287 7.08 25.03 -2.83
N LEU A 288 6.69 26.01 -2.04
CA LEU A 288 7.27 27.35 -2.07
C LEU A 288 8.51 27.46 -1.17
N LEU A 289 8.45 26.87 0.02
CA LEU A 289 9.52 26.94 1.01
C LEU A 289 10.53 25.80 0.91
N GLY A 290 10.22 24.72 0.17
CA GLY A 290 11.03 23.50 0.12
C GLY A 290 11.10 22.72 1.43
N ARG A 291 10.43 23.20 2.50
CA ARG A 291 10.44 22.58 3.82
C ARG A 291 9.72 21.24 3.76
N VAL A 292 10.41 20.18 4.17
CA VAL A 292 9.81 18.85 4.28
C VAL A 292 8.92 18.79 5.52
N ARG A 293 7.65 18.42 5.32
CA ARG A 293 6.65 18.28 6.37
C ARG A 293 6.69 16.91 7.01
N TRP A 294 6.86 15.87 6.18
CA TRP A 294 7.02 14.49 6.63
C TRP A 294 7.75 13.66 5.57
N ARG A 295 8.36 12.56 6.02
CA ARG A 295 9.03 11.55 5.19
C ARG A 295 8.61 10.17 5.67
N LEU A 296 8.49 9.24 4.74
CA LEU A 296 8.08 7.88 4.99
C LEU A 296 8.89 6.93 4.10
N PRO A 297 9.76 6.07 4.66
CA PRO A 297 10.43 5.02 3.90
C PRO A 297 9.40 4.08 3.24
N PHE A 298 9.67 3.59 2.02
CA PHE A 298 8.75 2.68 1.32
C PHE A 298 8.45 1.42 2.15
N GLU A 299 9.44 0.88 2.84
CA GLU A 299 9.32 -0.29 3.73
C GLU A 299 8.39 -0.09 4.92
N SER A 300 8.16 1.15 5.34
CA SER A 300 7.23 1.47 6.43
C SER A 300 5.78 1.60 5.95
N VAL A 301 5.54 1.64 4.64
CA VAL A 301 4.19 1.69 4.08
C VAL A 301 3.63 0.27 4.04
N GLU A 302 2.58 0.02 4.81
CA GLU A 302 1.91 -1.28 4.83
C GLU A 302 0.95 -1.44 3.63
N TYR A 303 0.26 -0.36 3.24
CA TYR A 303 -0.55 -0.34 2.02
C TYR A 303 -0.90 1.06 1.54
N VAL A 304 -1.27 1.14 0.25
CA VAL A 304 -1.92 2.30 -0.36
C VAL A 304 -3.44 2.16 -0.21
N LEU A 305 -4.10 3.22 0.25
CA LEU A 305 -5.56 3.28 0.36
C LEU A 305 -6.13 4.28 -0.64
N LEU A 306 -6.96 3.79 -1.55
CA LEU A 306 -7.85 4.62 -2.35
C LEU A 306 -9.22 4.65 -1.70
N SER A 307 -9.60 5.78 -1.12
CA SER A 307 -10.96 6.00 -0.64
C SER A 307 -11.78 6.73 -1.70
N HIS A 308 -13.03 6.36 -1.93
CA HIS A 308 -13.91 7.14 -2.79
C HIS A 308 -15.39 7.09 -2.39
N THR A 309 -16.19 8.02 -2.92
CA THR A 309 -17.66 7.99 -2.81
C THR A 309 -18.24 6.87 -3.69
N PRO A 310 -19.45 6.35 -3.39
CA PRO A 310 -20.09 5.36 -4.25
C PRO A 310 -20.17 5.86 -5.69
N ALA A 311 -19.68 5.06 -6.64
CA ALA A 311 -19.63 5.49 -8.02
C ALA A 311 -21.06 5.69 -8.55
N GLN A 312 -21.27 6.78 -9.29
CA GLN A 312 -22.55 7.16 -9.85
C GLN A 312 -22.54 6.87 -11.35
N PRO A 313 -23.52 6.12 -11.88
CA PRO A 313 -23.61 5.86 -13.30
C PRO A 313 -23.95 7.16 -14.06
N GLN A 314 -23.27 7.39 -15.18
CA GLN A 314 -23.44 8.57 -16.05
C GLN A 314 -24.09 8.12 -17.37
N GLY A 315 -25.42 8.12 -17.41
CA GLY A 315 -26.18 7.76 -18.61
C GLY A 315 -26.49 6.26 -18.73
N ARG A 316 -26.53 5.76 -19.97
CA ARG A 316 -26.87 4.36 -20.30
C ARG A 316 -25.60 3.55 -20.57
N LYS A 317 -25.70 2.23 -20.40
CA LYS A 317 -24.64 1.27 -20.75
C LYS A 317 -24.26 1.44 -22.23
N GLY A 318 -22.97 1.53 -22.51
CA GLY A 318 -22.42 1.64 -23.86
C GLY A 318 -22.64 0.38 -24.68
N SER A 319 -22.43 0.49 -26.00
CA SER A 319 -22.53 -0.65 -26.93
C SER A 319 -21.46 -1.72 -26.69
N ASP A 320 -20.33 -1.32 -26.11
CA ASP A 320 -19.23 -2.17 -25.62
C ASP A 320 -19.57 -2.88 -24.31
N GLY A 321 -20.72 -2.57 -23.71
CA GLY A 321 -21.13 -3.09 -22.42
C GLY A 321 -20.48 -2.38 -21.22
N SER A 322 -19.73 -1.30 -21.42
CA SER A 322 -19.20 -0.51 -20.31
C SER A 322 -20.25 0.47 -19.77
N MET A 323 -20.22 0.76 -18.46
CA MET A 323 -21.01 1.81 -17.84
C MET A 323 -20.10 2.98 -17.51
N LYS A 324 -20.40 4.18 -18.03
CA LYS A 324 -19.70 5.39 -17.61
C LYS A 324 -20.03 5.67 -16.14
N ILE A 325 -19.02 5.98 -15.35
CA ILE A 325 -19.15 6.23 -13.92
C ILE A 325 -18.41 7.51 -13.52
N ALA A 326 -18.90 8.17 -12.48
CA ALA A 326 -18.23 9.29 -11.82
C ALA A 326 -18.16 9.03 -10.31
N LEU A 327 -17.04 9.40 -9.68
CA LEU A 327 -16.81 9.26 -8.25
C LEU A 327 -15.88 10.37 -7.74
N GLU A 328 -15.84 10.58 -6.43
CA GLU A 328 -14.84 11.47 -5.80
C GLU A 328 -13.83 10.64 -5.04
N GLY A 329 -12.53 10.88 -5.26
CA GLY A 329 -11.46 10.02 -4.76
C GLY A 329 -10.40 10.74 -3.91
N TRP A 330 -9.84 10.00 -2.95
CA TRP A 330 -8.72 10.41 -2.12
C TRP A 330 -7.70 9.28 -2.01
N LEU A 331 -6.43 9.63 -2.12
CA LEU A 331 -5.31 8.70 -2.01
C LEU A 331 -4.55 8.92 -0.71
N HIS A 332 -4.32 7.84 0.03
CA HIS A 332 -3.59 7.83 1.29
C HIS A 332 -2.56 6.70 1.31
N LEU A 333 -1.52 6.86 2.13
CA LEU A 333 -0.62 5.78 2.55
C LEU A 333 -0.92 5.43 4.00
N TYR A 334 -0.86 4.15 4.33
CA TYR A 334 -0.94 3.67 5.71
C TYR A 334 0.38 3.06 6.13
N ASP A 335 0.88 3.43 7.30
CA ASP A 335 2.19 3.00 7.83
C ASP A 335 2.08 1.98 8.97
N GLY A 336 0.88 1.44 9.23
CA GLY A 336 0.60 0.60 10.39
C GLY A 336 -0.06 1.35 11.54
N GLU A 337 0.16 2.66 11.66
CA GLU A 337 -0.35 3.49 12.77
C GLU A 337 -1.33 4.57 12.29
N LYS A 338 -1.03 5.24 11.18
CA LYS A 338 -1.79 6.41 10.72
C LYS A 338 -1.86 6.52 9.21
N PHE A 339 -2.81 7.34 8.77
CA PHE A 339 -3.00 7.66 7.36
C PHE A 339 -2.28 8.95 6.98
N TRP A 340 -1.45 8.87 5.95
CA TRP A 340 -0.76 9.99 5.34
C TRP A 340 -1.50 10.40 4.06
N PRO A 341 -2.08 11.61 3.99
CA PRO A 341 -2.77 12.08 2.80
C PRO A 341 -1.76 12.34 1.68
N VAL A 342 -1.97 11.72 0.51
CA VAL A 342 -1.13 11.89 -0.67
C VAL A 342 -1.75 12.88 -1.64
N ALA A 343 -3.00 12.62 -2.03
CA ALA A 343 -3.67 13.41 -3.05
C ALA A 343 -5.18 13.40 -2.86
N GLU A 344 -5.78 14.58 -2.98
CA GLU A 344 -7.20 14.74 -3.22
C GLU A 344 -7.43 14.79 -4.73
N LEU A 345 -8.14 13.80 -5.25
CA LEU A 345 -8.34 13.59 -6.68
C LEU A 345 -9.59 14.34 -7.17
N GLY A 346 -10.48 14.76 -6.25
CA GLY A 346 -11.74 15.41 -6.62
C GLY A 346 -12.64 14.47 -7.42
N ARG A 347 -13.49 15.04 -8.29
CA ARG A 347 -14.36 14.26 -9.16
C ARG A 347 -13.57 13.63 -10.31
N VAL A 348 -13.69 12.31 -10.45
CA VAL A 348 -13.03 11.50 -11.46
C VAL A 348 -14.07 10.71 -12.24
N GLU A 349 -13.92 10.71 -13.56
CA GLU A 349 -14.78 9.98 -14.48
C GLU A 349 -14.03 8.81 -15.12
N GLY A 350 -14.76 7.75 -15.44
CA GLY A 350 -14.22 6.59 -16.14
C GLY A 350 -15.31 5.59 -16.49
N ALA A 351 -14.95 4.32 -16.55
CA ALA A 351 -15.86 3.26 -16.98
C ALA A 351 -15.81 2.05 -16.03
N SER A 352 -16.90 1.29 -16.02
CA SER A 352 -17.00 0.00 -15.35
C SER A 352 -17.44 -1.04 -16.36
N MET A 353 -16.65 -2.11 -16.53
CA MET A 353 -17.01 -3.24 -17.39
C MET A 353 -18.01 -4.18 -16.68
N ASP A 354 -18.01 -4.16 -15.34
CA ASP A 354 -18.88 -4.98 -14.50
C ASP A 354 -19.70 -4.14 -13.49
N TRP A 355 -20.54 -3.27 -14.05
CA TRP A 355 -21.39 -2.37 -13.25
C TRP A 355 -22.32 -3.10 -12.28
N THR A 356 -22.77 -4.31 -12.64
CA THR A 356 -23.69 -5.10 -11.81
C THR A 356 -23.01 -5.51 -10.51
N ASN A 357 -21.77 -6.03 -10.59
CA ASN A 357 -21.01 -6.34 -9.38
C ASN A 357 -20.62 -5.08 -8.62
N VAL A 358 -20.20 -4.02 -9.29
CA VAL A 358 -19.91 -2.72 -8.66
C VAL A 358 -21.10 -2.23 -7.82
N ARG A 359 -22.30 -2.25 -8.37
CA ARG A 359 -23.53 -1.80 -7.68
C ARG A 359 -23.85 -2.66 -6.46
N ALA A 360 -23.62 -3.96 -6.53
CA ALA A 360 -23.83 -4.87 -5.40
C ALA A 360 -22.74 -4.70 -4.33
N SER A 361 -21.49 -4.53 -4.76
CA SER A 361 -20.32 -4.51 -3.91
C SER A 361 -20.19 -3.19 -3.15
N GLN A 362 -20.60 -2.05 -3.73
CA GLN A 362 -20.63 -0.75 -3.05
C GLN A 362 -21.57 -0.68 -1.84
N LYS A 363 -22.53 -1.59 -1.72
CA LYS A 363 -23.41 -1.69 -0.55
C LYS A 363 -22.74 -2.35 0.65
N LYS A 364 -21.64 -3.09 0.41
CA LYS A 364 -20.89 -3.77 1.47
C LYS A 364 -19.81 -2.82 1.97
N ARG A 365 -19.80 -2.56 3.27
CA ARG A 365 -18.73 -1.81 3.93
C ARG A 365 -17.47 -2.66 4.02
N GLY A 366 -16.32 -2.00 3.96
CA GLY A 366 -15.03 -2.62 4.19
C GLY A 366 -14.05 -2.42 3.05
N ARG A 367 -12.78 -2.69 3.36
CA ARG A 367 -11.68 -2.62 2.40
C ARG A 367 -11.72 -3.83 1.48
N ARG A 368 -11.35 -3.62 0.22
CA ARG A 368 -11.28 -4.68 -0.79
C ARG A 368 -10.16 -4.43 -1.79
N PRO A 369 -9.66 -5.47 -2.47
CA PRO A 369 -8.69 -5.28 -3.54
C PRO A 369 -9.29 -4.45 -4.68
N ILE A 370 -8.46 -3.65 -5.35
CA ILE A 370 -8.85 -2.92 -6.56
C ILE A 370 -8.91 -3.88 -7.75
N SER A 371 -10.00 -3.82 -8.51
CA SER A 371 -10.09 -4.39 -9.85
C SER A 371 -10.37 -3.30 -10.88
N LEU A 372 -9.56 -3.25 -11.94
CA LEU A 372 -9.77 -2.32 -13.06
C LEU A 372 -10.99 -2.70 -13.92
N THR A 373 -11.45 -3.95 -13.88
CA THR A 373 -12.69 -4.35 -14.57
C THR A 373 -13.93 -3.74 -13.90
N GLU A 374 -13.86 -3.55 -12.58
CA GLU A 374 -14.87 -2.86 -11.80
C GLU A 374 -14.75 -1.34 -11.97
N TYR A 375 -13.52 -0.80 -11.89
CA TYR A 375 -13.26 0.63 -11.94
C TYR A 375 -12.06 0.98 -12.85
N ASP A 376 -12.35 1.23 -14.13
CA ASP A 376 -11.39 1.80 -15.07
C ASP A 376 -11.48 3.34 -15.01
N THR A 377 -10.86 3.93 -13.99
CA THR A 377 -10.78 5.38 -13.81
C THR A 377 -9.33 5.83 -13.60
N PRO A 378 -8.94 7.06 -14.00
CA PRO A 378 -7.59 7.59 -13.75
C PRO A 378 -7.13 7.48 -12.30
N ALA A 379 -8.06 7.62 -11.33
CA ALA A 379 -7.77 7.47 -9.91
C ALA A 379 -7.27 6.06 -9.56
N HIS A 380 -7.93 5.03 -10.08
CA HIS A 380 -7.57 3.63 -9.81
C HIS A 380 -6.24 3.26 -10.47
N HIS A 381 -5.99 3.75 -11.69
CA HIS A 381 -4.70 3.60 -12.37
C HIS A 381 -3.56 4.28 -11.59
N ALA A 382 -3.76 5.52 -11.15
CA ALA A 382 -2.76 6.28 -10.41
C ALA A 382 -2.46 5.66 -9.02
N ALA A 383 -3.48 5.13 -8.36
CA ALA A 383 -3.34 4.44 -7.08
C ALA A 383 -2.58 3.11 -7.25
N LEU A 384 -2.96 2.28 -8.24
CA LEU A 384 -2.23 1.05 -8.57
C LEU A 384 -0.77 1.33 -8.95
N ARG A 385 -0.52 2.41 -9.69
CA ARG A 385 0.84 2.84 -10.02
C ARG A 385 1.61 3.22 -8.76
N THR A 386 1.01 3.99 -7.87
CA THR A 386 1.59 4.38 -6.58
C THR A 386 1.97 3.15 -5.74
N ALA A 387 1.05 2.18 -5.63
CA ALA A 387 1.30 0.94 -4.89
C ALA A 387 2.44 0.10 -5.50
N ARG A 388 2.50 0.00 -6.84
CA ARG A 388 3.59 -0.69 -7.55
C ARG A 388 4.95 0.00 -7.37
N ILE A 389 4.98 1.32 -7.31
CA ILE A 389 6.22 2.09 -7.08
C ILE A 389 6.75 1.86 -5.66
N ILE A 390 5.84 1.81 -4.67
CA ILE A 390 6.18 1.62 -3.26
C ILE A 390 6.43 0.13 -2.93
N HIS A 391 6.02 -0.79 -3.82
CA HIS A 391 6.07 -2.24 -3.63
C HIS A 391 5.18 -2.74 -2.48
N THR A 392 3.96 -2.20 -2.39
CA THR A 392 3.01 -2.50 -1.34
C THR A 392 1.62 -2.84 -1.89
N GLU A 393 0.76 -3.44 -1.06
CA GLU A 393 -0.63 -3.72 -1.44
C GLU A 393 -1.46 -2.46 -1.64
N ILE A 394 -2.58 -2.60 -2.34
CA ILE A 394 -3.56 -1.55 -2.53
C ILE A 394 -4.96 -1.98 -2.11
N TRP A 395 -5.60 -1.13 -1.32
CA TRP A 395 -6.95 -1.33 -0.84
C TRP A 395 -7.87 -0.21 -1.32
N LEU A 396 -9.10 -0.60 -1.61
CA LEU A 396 -10.21 0.27 -1.96
C LEU A 396 -11.16 0.38 -0.77
N ASP A 397 -11.54 1.60 -0.42
CA ASP A 397 -12.54 1.87 0.62
C ASP A 397 -13.63 2.80 0.08
N ILE A 398 -14.89 2.44 0.33
CA ILE A 398 -16.05 3.20 -0.15
C ILE A 398 -16.75 3.80 1.04
N ARG A 399 -16.83 5.13 1.06
CA ARG A 399 -17.38 5.91 2.17
C ARG A 399 -18.89 6.03 2.14
#